data_AF-D3S4Z6-F1
#
_entry.id   AF-D3S4Z6-F1
#
_cell.length_a   1.000
_cell.length_b   1.000
_cell.length_c   1.000
_cell.angle_alpha   90.00
_cell.angle_beta   90.00
_cell.angle_gamma   90.00
#
_symmetry.space_group_name_H-M   'P 1'
#
loop_
_entity.id
_entity.type
_entity.pdbx_description
1 polymer ?
#
loop_
_entity_poly.entity_id
_entity_poly.type
_entity_poly.pdbx_seq_one_letter_code
_entity_poly.pdbx_strand_id
1 'polypeptide(L)'
;MSIFYVLGKKGTIEILYKIKEGVNSFTSIKNALDMEGCGVSTRTLAERLNELEEENLIQKDGSKYYLTKKGQEAIEIIEDIMKWEAKWKEAKIPKIIIGMLGDKER
;
A
#
# COMPACT_ATOMS: atom_id res chain seq x y z
N MET A 1 8.72 -7.48 -14.03
CA MET A 1 8.19 -6.11 -14.25
C MET A 1 8.94 -5.16 -13.31
N SER A 2 8.77 -3.84 -13.34
CA SER A 2 9.35 -3.02 -12.25
C SER A 2 8.49 -3.19 -11.00
N ILE A 3 9.11 -3.39 -9.82
CA ILE A 3 8.39 -3.51 -8.55
C ILE A 3 7.53 -2.27 -8.26
N PHE A 4 7.99 -1.08 -8.68
CA PHE A 4 7.25 0.18 -8.55
C PHE A 4 5.98 0.18 -9.39
N TYR A 5 5.98 -0.50 -10.54
CA TYR A 5 4.78 -0.62 -11.37
C TYR A 5 3.71 -1.48 -10.71
N VAL A 6 4.09 -2.56 -10.02
CA VAL A 6 3.14 -3.40 -9.29
C VAL A 6 2.63 -2.66 -8.05
N LEU A 7 3.54 -2.18 -7.19
CA LEU A 7 3.19 -1.52 -5.93
C LEU A 7 2.43 -0.20 -6.13
N GLY A 8 2.65 0.51 -7.24
CA GLY A 8 1.96 1.77 -7.56
C GLY A 8 0.50 1.60 -7.98
N LYS A 9 0.03 0.38 -8.25
CA LYS A 9 -1.38 0.15 -8.61
C LYS A 9 -2.26 0.19 -7.37
N LYS A 10 -3.41 0.84 -7.51
CA LYS A 10 -4.45 0.93 -6.46
C LYS A 10 -4.75 -0.45 -5.84
N GLY A 11 -4.76 -0.52 -4.52
CA GLY A 11 -5.11 -1.70 -3.75
C GLY A 11 -3.95 -2.66 -3.48
N THR A 12 -2.81 -2.53 -4.17
CA THR A 12 -1.70 -3.49 -4.07
C THR A 12 -1.03 -3.47 -2.71
N ILE A 13 -0.75 -2.26 -2.21
CA ILE A 13 -0.12 -2.08 -0.90
C ILE A 13 -1.08 -2.55 0.19
N GLU A 14 -2.36 -2.20 0.08
CA GLU A 14 -3.39 -2.63 1.02
C GLU A 14 -3.53 -4.16 1.08
N ILE A 15 -3.48 -4.85 -0.08
CA ILE A 15 -3.46 -6.32 -0.14
C ILE A 15 -2.27 -6.90 0.65
N LEU A 16 -1.06 -6.34 0.45
CA LEU A 16 0.14 -6.81 1.16
C LEU A 16 0.00 -6.65 2.68
N TYR A 17 -0.55 -5.52 3.15
CA TYR A 17 -0.83 -5.32 4.57
C TYR A 17 -1.89 -6.30 5.10
N LYS A 18 -2.95 -6.59 4.35
CA LYS A 18 -3.94 -7.59 4.78
C LYS A 18 -3.33 -8.97 4.95
N ILE A 19 -2.46 -9.37 4.02
CA ILE A 19 -1.74 -10.64 4.13
C ILE A 19 -0.79 -10.63 5.35
N LYS A 20 -0.09 -9.51 5.61
CA LYS A 20 0.73 -9.31 6.82
C LYS A 20 -0.09 -9.48 8.11
N GLU A 21 -1.31 -8.96 8.14
CA GLU A 21 -2.25 -9.05 9.26
C GLU A 21 -2.90 -10.44 9.42
N GLY A 22 -2.56 -11.39 8.54
CA GLY A 22 -3.10 -12.76 8.57
C GLY A 22 -4.43 -12.92 7.81
N VAL A 23 -4.94 -11.86 7.17
CA VAL A 23 -6.08 -11.92 6.25
C VAL A 23 -5.58 -12.49 4.93
N ASN A 24 -5.62 -13.81 4.80
CA ASN A 24 -4.86 -14.52 3.78
C ASN A 24 -5.68 -15.33 2.78
N SER A 25 -7.02 -15.34 2.84
CA SER A 25 -7.83 -15.95 1.78
C SER A 25 -8.30 -14.90 0.78
N PHE A 26 -8.54 -15.29 -0.47
CA PHE A 26 -9.08 -14.38 -1.49
C PHE A 26 -10.34 -13.65 -1.00
N THR A 27 -11.31 -14.39 -0.44
CA THR A 27 -12.58 -13.85 0.06
C THR A 27 -12.38 -12.92 1.24
N SER A 28 -11.52 -13.29 2.20
CA SER A 28 -11.27 -12.44 3.37
C SER A 28 -10.55 -11.15 3.00
N ILE A 29 -9.58 -11.20 2.07
CA ILE A 29 -8.89 -10.02 1.54
C ILE A 29 -9.91 -9.11 0.85
N LYS A 30 -10.74 -9.64 -0.05
CA LYS A 30 -11.77 -8.87 -0.77
C LYS A 30 -12.71 -8.14 0.20
N ASN A 31 -13.24 -8.86 1.17
CA ASN A 31 -14.19 -8.31 2.13
C ASN A 31 -13.55 -7.22 3.00
N ALA A 32 -12.31 -7.45 3.48
CA ALA A 32 -11.61 -6.47 4.30
C ALA A 32 -11.33 -5.17 3.52
N LEU A 33 -10.88 -5.28 2.26
CA LEU A 33 -10.65 -4.11 1.41
C LEU A 33 -11.94 -3.32 1.14
N ASP A 34 -13.05 -4.01 0.87
CA ASP A 34 -14.34 -3.36 0.66
C ASP A 34 -14.81 -2.60 1.90
N MET A 35 -14.66 -3.20 3.08
CA MET A 35 -15.02 -2.57 4.36
C MET A 35 -14.18 -1.32 4.66
N GLU A 36 -12.92 -1.31 4.24
CA GLU A 36 -11.99 -0.19 4.47
C GLU A 36 -12.08 0.90 3.38
N GLY A 37 -12.99 0.77 2.40
CA GLY A 37 -13.13 1.72 1.30
C GLY A 37 -12.00 1.64 0.25
N CYS A 38 -11.10 0.65 0.38
CA CYS A 38 -10.02 0.36 -0.55
C CYS A 38 -10.36 -0.78 -1.53
N GLY A 39 -11.65 -1.15 -1.61
CA GLY A 39 -12.15 -2.23 -2.44
C GLY A 39 -11.76 -2.09 -3.92
N VAL A 40 -11.40 -3.23 -4.51
CA VAL A 40 -11.18 -3.39 -5.96
C VAL A 40 -12.14 -4.44 -6.51
N SER A 41 -12.35 -4.48 -7.82
CA SER A 41 -13.16 -5.55 -8.42
C SER A 41 -12.54 -6.92 -8.17
N THR A 42 -13.34 -7.99 -8.18
CA THR A 42 -12.84 -9.38 -8.05
C THR A 42 -11.76 -9.70 -9.08
N ARG A 43 -11.95 -9.26 -10.33
CA ARG A 43 -10.97 -9.42 -11.41
C ARG A 43 -9.67 -8.69 -11.08
N THR A 44 -9.78 -7.44 -10.64
CA THR A 44 -8.61 -6.63 -10.27
C THR A 44 -7.87 -7.26 -9.08
N LEU A 45 -8.56 -7.77 -8.06
CA LEU A 45 -7.92 -8.46 -6.94
C LEU A 45 -7.14 -9.68 -7.42
N ALA A 46 -7.73 -10.50 -8.29
CA ALA A 46 -7.04 -11.66 -8.86
C ALA A 46 -5.80 -11.26 -9.67
N GLU A 47 -5.90 -10.22 -10.51
CA GLU A 47 -4.76 -9.67 -11.25
C GLU A 47 -3.65 -9.18 -10.30
N ARG A 48 -3.98 -8.49 -9.21
CA ARG A 48 -2.98 -8.03 -8.23
C ARG A 48 -2.30 -9.18 -7.48
N LEU A 49 -3.06 -10.18 -7.05
CA LEU A 49 -2.50 -11.34 -6.37
C LEU A 49 -1.54 -12.11 -7.29
N ASN A 50 -1.89 -12.27 -8.57
CA ASN A 50 -1.00 -12.89 -9.57
C ASN A 50 0.28 -12.05 -9.77
N GLU A 51 0.17 -10.73 -9.94
CA GLU A 51 1.34 -9.86 -10.11
C GLU A 51 2.26 -9.86 -8.88
N LEU A 52 1.70 -9.90 -7.67
CA LEU A 52 2.45 -10.01 -6.42
C LEU A 52 3.16 -11.37 -6.30
N GLU A 53 2.54 -12.45 -6.78
CA GLU A 53 3.12 -13.79 -6.79
C GLU A 53 4.23 -13.92 -7.84
N GLU A 54 4.02 -13.37 -9.05
CA GLU A 54 5.03 -13.29 -10.12
C GLU A 54 6.28 -12.51 -9.68
N GLU A 55 6.10 -11.44 -8.91
CA GLU A 55 7.21 -10.66 -8.33
C GLU A 55 7.78 -11.29 -7.06
N ASN A 56 7.34 -12.49 -6.66
CA ASN A 56 7.80 -13.22 -5.49
C ASN A 56 7.65 -12.40 -4.19
N LEU A 57 6.64 -11.54 -4.09
CA LEU A 57 6.30 -10.82 -2.85
C LEU A 57 5.36 -11.64 -1.98
N ILE A 58 4.47 -12.40 -2.61
CA ILE A 58 3.59 -13.36 -1.94
C ILE A 58 3.79 -14.74 -2.54
N GLN A 59 3.35 -15.76 -1.81
CA GLN A 59 3.25 -17.13 -2.27
C GLN A 59 1.87 -17.68 -1.89
N LYS A 60 1.31 -18.53 -2.74
CA LYS A 60 0.05 -19.22 -2.46
C LYS A 60 0.30 -20.63 -1.94
N ASP A 61 -0.34 -20.98 -0.82
CA ASP A 61 -0.41 -22.33 -0.28
C ASP A 61 -1.88 -22.72 -0.06
N GLY A 62 -2.35 -23.68 -0.86
CA GLY A 62 -3.76 -24.03 -0.97
C GLY A 62 -4.62 -22.84 -1.40
N SER A 63 -5.54 -22.43 -0.52
CA SER A 63 -6.43 -21.28 -0.74
C SER A 63 -5.95 -19.99 -0.07
N LYS A 64 -4.76 -20.01 0.54
CA LYS A 64 -4.22 -18.91 1.32
C LYS A 64 -2.97 -18.30 0.67
N TYR A 65 -2.75 -17.02 0.95
CA TYR A 65 -1.62 -16.22 0.49
C TYR A 65 -0.75 -15.83 1.67
N TYR A 66 0.57 -15.91 1.52
CA TYR A 66 1.52 -15.56 2.57
C TYR A 66 2.60 -14.66 1.98
N LEU A 67 3.15 -13.75 2.79
CA LEU A 67 4.34 -13.02 2.39
C LEU A 67 5.51 -13.98 2.21
N THR A 68 6.32 -13.72 1.20
CA THR A 68 7.66 -14.29 1.13
C THR A 68 8.61 -13.46 1.99
N LYS A 69 9.87 -13.89 2.13
CA LYS A 69 10.91 -13.06 2.74
C LYS A 69 11.05 -11.70 2.02
N LYS A 70 11.05 -11.71 0.68
CA LYS A 70 11.08 -10.49 -0.14
C LYS A 70 9.86 -9.60 0.12
N GLY A 71 8.68 -10.19 0.28
CA GLY A 71 7.45 -9.46 0.62
C GLY A 71 7.50 -8.79 1.99
N GLN A 72 8.04 -9.48 2.99
CA GLN A 72 8.21 -8.94 4.34
C GLN A 72 9.17 -7.75 4.34
N GLU A 73 10.34 -7.88 3.71
CA GLU A 73 11.32 -6.77 3.55
C GLU A 73 10.71 -5.60 2.77
N ALA A 74 9.89 -5.86 1.75
CA ALA A 74 9.21 -4.81 0.99
C ALA A 74 8.22 -4.02 1.86
N ILE A 75 7.47 -4.66 2.76
CA ILE A 75 6.57 -3.96 3.67
C ILE A 75 7.36 -3.05 4.62
N GLU A 76 8.49 -3.52 5.15
CA GLU A 76 9.32 -2.70 6.05
C GLU A 76 9.77 -1.40 5.36
N ILE A 77 10.16 -1.48 4.09
CA ILE A 77 10.50 -0.30 3.27
C ILE A 77 9.28 0.62 3.08
N ILE A 78 8.10 0.05 2.79
CA ILE A 78 6.86 0.83 2.64
C ILE A 78 6.51 1.55 3.96
N GLU A 79 6.66 0.88 5.11
CA GLU A 79 6.43 1.47 6.43
C GLU A 79 7.38 2.64 6.70
N ASP A 80 8.65 2.52 6.31
CA ASP A 80 9.61 3.61 6.45
C ASP A 80 9.29 4.80 5.55
N ILE A 81 8.78 4.56 4.33
CA ILE A 81 8.25 5.62 3.46
C ILE A 81 7.04 6.31 4.12
N MET A 82 6.12 5.55 4.72
CA MET A 82 4.96 6.11 5.43
C MET A 82 5.38 6.96 6.65
N LYS A 83 6.38 6.51 7.43
CA LYS A 83 6.95 7.30 8.53
C LYS A 83 7.60 8.59 8.02
N TRP A 84 8.34 8.50 6.92
CA TRP A 84 8.93 9.67 6.26
C TRP A 84 7.84 10.65 5.81
N GLU A 85 6.76 10.17 5.18
CA GLU A 85 5.63 11.01 4.76
C GLU A 85 4.97 11.73 5.96
N ALA A 86 4.75 11.00 7.07
CA ALA A 86 4.17 11.55 8.29
C ALA A 86 5.03 12.69 8.88
N LYS A 87 6.35 12.51 8.93
CA LYS A 87 7.30 13.54 9.39
C LYS A 87 7.15 14.87 8.62
N TRP A 88 6.89 14.81 7.32
CA TRP A 88 6.75 16.02 6.48
C TRP A 88 5.34 16.60 6.48
N LYS A 89 4.30 15.83 6.86
CA LYS A 89 2.97 16.38 7.12
C LYS A 89 2.99 17.35 8.31
N GLU A 90 3.79 17.04 9.33
CA GLU A 90 4.00 17.90 10.51
C GLU A 90 4.83 19.15 10.18
N ALA A 91 5.73 19.06 9.20
CA ALA A 91 6.56 20.18 8.76
C ALA A 91 5.85 21.20 7.84
N LYS A 92 4.55 20.99 7.54
CA LYS A 92 3.80 21.92 6.69
C LYS A 92 3.68 23.28 7.39
N ILE A 93 4.32 24.29 6.80
CA ILE A 93 4.14 25.69 7.18
C ILE A 93 2.64 26.02 7.08
N PRO A 94 2.00 26.50 8.17
CA PRO A 94 0.60 26.92 8.13
C PRO A 94 0.36 27.87 6.96
N LYS A 95 -0.73 27.66 6.21
CA LYS A 95 -1.10 28.53 5.07
C LYS A 95 -1.15 30.02 5.44
N ILE A 96 -1.43 30.32 6.71
CA ILE A 96 -1.40 31.68 7.28
C ILE A 96 0.01 32.31 7.17
N ILE A 97 1.06 31.54 7.46
CA ILE A 97 2.45 32.03 7.38
C ILE A 97 2.88 32.24 5.92
N ILE A 98 2.42 31.40 4.99
CA ILE A 98 2.67 31.59 3.55
C ILE A 98 2.00 32.89 3.06
N GLY A 99 0.78 33.20 3.52
CA GLY A 99 0.11 34.48 3.23
C GLY A 99 0.87 35.70 3.79
N MET A 100 1.37 35.59 5.03
CA MET A 100 2.17 36.65 5.67
C MET A 100 3.54 36.89 5.02
N LEU A 101 4.12 35.86 4.40
CA LEU A 101 5.39 35.97 3.67
C LEU A 101 5.21 36.55 2.25
N GLY A 102 4.02 36.42 1.65
CA GLY A 102 3.71 36.96 0.32
C GLY A 102 3.33 38.46 0.30
N ASP A 103 2.91 39.03 1.43
CA ASP A 103 2.48 40.43 1.53
C ASP A 103 3.62 41.44 1.77
N LYS A 104 4.88 40.99 1.88
CA LYS A 104 6.03 41.88 2.09
C LYS A 104 6.66 42.45 0.80
N GLU A 105 6.13 42.13 -0.38
CA GLU A 105 6.63 42.61 -1.68
C GLU A 105 5.64 43.54 -2.44
N ARG A 106 4.73 44.22 -1.74
CA ARG A 106 3.92 45.30 -2.33
C ARG A 106 4.17 46.65 -1.68
#